data_AF-A0A3A8B8C6-F1
#
_entry.id   AF-A0A3A8B8C6-F1
#
_cell.length_a   1.000
_cell.length_b   1.000
_cell.length_c   1.000
_cell.angle_alpha   90.00
_cell.angle_beta   90.00
_cell.angle_gamma   90.00
#
_symmetry.space_group_name_H-M   'P 1'
#
loop_
_entity.id
_entity.type
_entity.pdbx_description
1 polymer ?
#
loop_
_entity_poly.entity_id
_entity_poly.type
_entity_poly.pdbx_seq_one_letter_code
_entity_poly.pdbx_strand_id
1 'polypeptide(L)'
;MRKQISAACYSISTPHSLCLFPILHAQGAHKLRHLILIAGAIAASVVLALPAAAEKLSLGALSGYLNSLKTATGEFTQINDDGTISTGRILIKRPGRVRFEYDPPEETLVVSNGDTVGIVDPKSNQGTQAYPLHRTPLSIILARNVDLTRARMVTGHSSDGKTTTVRAQDPEHPEYGNIELVFTGNPIQLRQWVVNDDAGSRTTVVLGDLRTGMRIKDDRFVIPGLNTARPIDR
;
A
#
# COMPACT_ATOMS: atom_id res chain seq x y z
N MET A 1 25.69 4.75 42.65
CA MET A 1 24.72 5.79 43.04
C MET A 1 23.36 5.46 42.45
N ARG A 2 22.39 5.09 43.30
CA ARG A 2 20.99 4.81 42.91
C ARG A 2 20.22 6.13 42.81
N LYS A 3 19.38 6.30 41.79
CA LYS A 3 18.24 7.23 41.80
C LYS A 3 16.99 6.49 41.27
N GLN A 4 16.02 6.34 42.15
CA GLN A 4 14.62 5.98 41.90
C GLN A 4 13.80 7.24 41.51
N ILE A 5 12.50 7.01 41.26
CA ILE A 5 11.32 7.92 41.39
C ILE A 5 10.86 8.49 40.03
N SER A 6 9.59 8.50 39.60
CA SER A 6 8.29 8.04 40.14
C SER A 6 7.31 7.84 38.98
N ALA A 7 6.30 6.99 39.19
CA ALA A 7 5.07 6.97 38.42
C ALA A 7 4.16 8.15 38.80
N ALA A 8 3.45 8.71 37.82
CA ALA A 8 2.34 9.64 38.05
C ALA A 8 1.05 8.99 37.55
N CYS A 9 0.23 8.55 38.51
CA CYS A 9 -1.13 8.09 38.33
C CYS A 9 -2.04 9.33 38.42
N TYR A 10 -2.92 9.57 37.45
CA TYR A 10 -3.98 10.59 37.59
C TYR A 10 -5.32 9.89 37.72
N SER A 11 -5.83 9.93 38.96
CA SER A 11 -7.20 9.61 39.35
C SER A 11 -8.02 10.90 39.26
N ILE A 12 -9.19 10.85 38.63
CA ILE A 12 -10.21 11.90 38.80
C ILE A 12 -11.52 11.26 39.26
N SER A 13 -11.96 11.83 40.38
CA SER A 13 -13.12 11.54 41.20
C SER A 13 -14.44 11.99 40.56
N THR A 14 -15.51 11.31 40.96
CA THR A 14 -16.97 11.53 40.89
C THR A 14 -17.42 12.91 41.47
N PRO A 15 -18.72 13.33 41.62
CA PRO A 15 -19.98 12.55 41.57
C PRO A 15 -21.34 13.27 41.20
N HIS A 16 -22.45 12.49 41.28
CA HIS A 16 -23.88 12.80 41.57
C HIS A 16 -24.70 13.88 40.82
N SER A 17 -25.86 13.48 40.29
CA SER A 17 -27.13 14.17 40.55
C SER A 17 -28.36 13.29 40.28
N LEU A 18 -29.07 12.97 41.37
CA LEU A 18 -30.44 12.49 41.41
C LEU A 18 -31.37 13.71 41.38
N CYS A 19 -32.41 13.70 40.53
CA CYS A 19 -33.59 14.54 40.71
C CYS A 19 -34.86 13.68 40.68
N LEU A 20 -35.67 13.92 41.71
CA LEU A 20 -36.88 13.23 42.14
C LEU A 20 -38.08 14.14 41.80
N PHE A 21 -39.06 13.65 41.01
CA PHE A 21 -40.54 13.91 40.97
C PHE A 21 -41.12 15.35 41.18
N PRO A 22 -42.45 15.62 41.01
CA PRO A 22 -43.56 14.96 40.30
C PRO A 22 -44.23 15.93 39.26
N ILE A 23 -45.30 15.61 38.52
CA ILE A 23 -46.70 15.94 38.87
C ILE A 23 -47.65 15.30 37.82
N LEU A 24 -48.41 14.34 38.31
CA LEU A 24 -49.84 14.08 38.12
C LEU A 24 -50.62 14.89 37.05
N HIS A 25 -51.20 14.20 36.06
CA HIS A 25 -52.52 14.53 35.50
C HIS A 25 -53.32 13.24 35.24
N ALA A 26 -54.37 13.08 36.06
CA ALA A 26 -55.64 12.38 35.84
C ALA A 26 -56.25 12.67 34.45
N GLN A 27 -57.16 11.91 33.81
CA GLN A 27 -57.97 10.70 34.04
C GLN A 27 -58.59 10.33 32.67
N GLY A 28 -58.94 9.07 32.44
CA GLY A 28 -59.65 8.65 31.23
C GLY A 28 -59.94 7.16 31.21
N ALA A 29 -60.86 6.72 32.09
CA ALA A 29 -61.29 5.34 32.16
C ALA A 29 -62.34 5.01 31.09
N HIS A 30 -62.03 4.07 30.19
CA HIS A 30 -63.03 3.28 29.50
C HIS A 30 -62.76 1.80 29.76
N LYS A 31 -63.63 1.20 30.58
CA LYS A 31 -63.79 -0.25 30.71
C LYS A 31 -64.28 -0.80 29.37
N LEU A 32 -63.57 -1.75 28.77
CA LEU A 32 -64.24 -2.94 28.25
C LEU A 32 -63.34 -4.17 28.24
N ARG A 33 -63.85 -5.18 28.94
CA ARG A 33 -63.40 -6.57 29.04
C ARG A 33 -62.99 -7.14 27.68
N HIS A 34 -61.81 -7.76 27.59
CA HIS A 34 -61.64 -9.12 27.09
C HIS A 34 -60.25 -9.66 27.46
N LEU A 35 -60.28 -10.81 28.13
CA LEU A 35 -59.18 -11.69 28.49
C LEU A 35 -58.58 -12.29 27.21
N ILE A 36 -57.29 -12.07 26.92
CA ILE A 36 -56.41 -13.00 26.19
C ILE A 36 -54.98 -12.76 26.72
N LEU A 37 -54.46 -13.78 27.40
CA LEU A 37 -53.07 -13.95 27.78
C LEU A 37 -52.25 -14.23 26.52
N ILE A 38 -51.36 -13.33 26.12
CA ILE A 38 -50.24 -13.66 25.23
C ILE A 38 -48.99 -13.05 25.85
N ALA A 39 -48.28 -13.87 26.64
CA ALA A 39 -46.90 -13.64 26.99
C ALA A 39 -46.06 -13.81 25.72
N GLY A 40 -45.92 -12.74 24.94
CA GLY A 40 -45.01 -12.68 23.80
C GLY A 40 -43.59 -12.43 24.30
N ALA A 41 -42.80 -13.49 24.43
CA ALA A 41 -41.37 -13.39 24.71
C ALA A 41 -40.67 -12.63 23.57
N ILE A 42 -40.33 -11.36 23.80
CA ILE A 42 -39.43 -10.61 22.94
C ILE A 42 -38.03 -11.14 23.23
N ALA A 43 -37.63 -12.20 22.51
CA ALA A 43 -36.25 -12.64 22.48
C ALA A 43 -35.41 -11.58 21.76
N ALA A 44 -34.79 -10.69 22.53
CA ALA A 44 -33.83 -9.72 22.01
C ALA A 44 -32.59 -10.48 21.49
N SER A 45 -32.53 -10.72 20.19
CA SER A 45 -31.32 -11.19 19.52
C SER A 45 -30.28 -10.07 19.55
N VAL A 46 -29.44 -10.07 20.58
CA VAL A 46 -28.22 -9.25 20.60
C VAL A 46 -27.27 -9.83 19.56
N VAL A 47 -27.27 -9.26 18.36
CA VAL A 47 -26.22 -9.51 17.36
C VAL A 47 -24.96 -8.82 17.90
N LEU A 48 -24.07 -9.61 18.51
CA LEU A 48 -22.73 -9.16 18.83
C LEU A 48 -21.99 -8.92 17.51
N ALA A 49 -21.96 -7.67 17.05
CA ALA A 49 -21.09 -7.26 15.96
C ALA A 49 -19.64 -7.40 16.47
N LEU A 50 -19.01 -8.53 16.16
CA LEU A 50 -17.57 -8.67 16.37
C LEU A 50 -16.87 -7.59 15.54
N PRO A 51 -15.83 -6.92 16.08
CA PRO A 51 -15.05 -5.99 15.30
C PRO A 51 -14.50 -6.73 14.08
N ALA A 52 -14.81 -6.25 12.89
CA ALA A 52 -14.27 -6.78 11.64
C ALA A 52 -12.75 -6.57 11.68
N ALA A 53 -12.00 -7.60 12.07
CA ALA A 53 -10.58 -7.65 11.80
C ALA A 53 -10.40 -7.50 10.30
N ALA A 54 -9.51 -6.60 9.86
CA ALA A 54 -9.28 -6.43 8.43
C ALA A 54 -8.76 -7.77 7.88
N GLU A 55 -9.56 -8.41 7.05
CA GLU A 55 -9.25 -9.71 6.46
C GLU A 55 -8.02 -9.59 5.56
N LYS A 56 -7.13 -10.57 5.64
CA LYS A 56 -5.97 -10.70 4.75
C LYS A 56 -6.45 -10.70 3.29
N LEU A 57 -6.02 -9.72 2.51
CA LEU A 57 -6.47 -9.54 1.13
C LEU A 57 -6.08 -10.75 0.27
N SER A 58 -7.00 -11.26 -0.56
CA SER A 58 -6.69 -12.40 -1.42
C SER A 58 -5.69 -12.02 -2.53
N LEU A 59 -4.87 -12.97 -2.98
CA LEU A 59 -3.91 -12.76 -4.07
C LEU A 59 -4.61 -12.31 -5.37
N GLY A 60 -5.82 -12.80 -5.61
CA GLY A 60 -6.66 -12.37 -6.74
C GLY A 60 -7.09 -10.91 -6.63
N ALA A 61 -7.51 -10.46 -5.44
CA ALA A 61 -7.88 -9.06 -5.20
C ALA A 61 -6.67 -8.12 -5.37
N LEU A 62 -5.49 -8.53 -4.87
CA LEU A 62 -4.24 -7.78 -5.04
C LEU A 62 -3.79 -7.73 -6.51
N SER A 63 -3.92 -8.84 -7.23
CA SER A 63 -3.66 -8.88 -8.69
C SER A 63 -4.61 -7.94 -9.44
N GLY A 64 -5.90 -7.96 -9.09
CA GLY A 64 -6.92 -7.06 -9.65
C GLY A 64 -6.59 -5.59 -9.40
N TYR A 65 -6.21 -5.23 -8.17
CA TYR A 65 -5.75 -3.87 -7.85
C TYR A 65 -4.53 -3.47 -8.68
N LEU A 66 -3.48 -4.30 -8.70
CA LEU A 66 -2.28 -4.00 -9.48
C LEU A 66 -2.63 -3.83 -10.94
N ASN A 67 -3.45 -4.69 -11.54
CA ASN A 67 -3.90 -4.57 -12.94
C ASN A 67 -4.76 -3.32 -13.23
N SER A 68 -5.46 -2.80 -12.23
CA SER A 68 -6.19 -1.52 -12.36
C SER A 68 -5.25 -0.30 -12.37
N LEU A 69 -4.06 -0.41 -11.79
CA LEU A 69 -3.03 0.64 -11.71
C LEU A 69 -2.31 0.82 -13.06
N LYS A 70 -3.03 1.32 -14.07
CA LYS A 70 -2.50 1.56 -15.43
C LYS A 70 -1.59 2.79 -15.47
N THR A 71 -2.06 3.89 -14.88
CA THR A 71 -1.28 5.12 -14.69
C THR A 71 -1.40 5.56 -13.24
N ALA A 72 -0.29 6.04 -12.69
CA ALA A 72 -0.24 6.61 -11.35
C ALA A 72 0.86 7.66 -11.24
N THR A 73 0.68 8.63 -10.34
CA THR A 73 1.76 9.52 -9.90
C THR A 73 1.58 9.86 -8.43
N GLY A 74 2.68 10.09 -7.72
CA GLY A 74 2.68 10.50 -6.33
C GLY A 74 4.11 10.72 -5.85
N GLU A 75 4.25 11.02 -4.57
CA GLU A 75 5.56 11.12 -3.92
C GLU A 75 6.02 9.76 -3.40
N PHE A 76 7.32 9.59 -3.20
CA PHE A 76 7.90 8.42 -2.56
C PHE A 76 9.00 8.81 -1.57
N THR A 77 9.27 7.89 -0.65
CA THR A 77 10.47 7.90 0.18
C THR A 77 11.17 6.56 0.01
N GLN A 78 12.42 6.59 -0.41
CA GLN A 78 13.28 5.42 -0.52
C GLN A 78 14.20 5.33 0.70
N ILE A 79 14.44 4.10 1.14
CA ILE A 79 15.43 3.76 2.16
C ILE A 79 16.30 2.64 1.58
N ASN A 80 17.60 2.89 1.49
CA ASN A 80 18.60 1.93 1.04
C ASN A 80 19.03 0.98 2.17
N ASP A 81 19.82 -0.03 1.83
CA ASP A 81 20.36 -1.02 2.77
C ASP A 81 21.29 -0.40 3.81
N ASP A 82 22.05 0.63 3.43
CA ASP A 82 22.89 1.46 4.29
C ASP A 82 22.10 2.45 5.17
N GLY A 83 20.77 2.50 5.02
CA GLY A 83 19.88 3.42 5.74
C GLY A 83 19.77 4.82 5.13
N THR A 84 20.44 5.10 4.01
CA THR A 84 20.30 6.37 3.28
C THR A 84 18.86 6.56 2.84
N ILE A 85 18.33 7.77 3.08
CA ILE A 85 16.95 8.13 2.77
C ILE A 85 16.94 9.14 1.62
N SER A 86 16.08 8.90 0.63
CA SER A 86 15.84 9.84 -0.46
C SER A 86 14.35 10.01 -0.72
N THR A 87 13.94 11.18 -1.17
CA THR A 87 12.56 11.46 -1.56
C THR A 87 12.48 11.79 -3.04
N GLY A 88 11.27 11.80 -3.57
CA GLY A 88 11.03 12.26 -4.91
C GLY A 88 9.65 11.90 -5.42
N ARG A 89 9.49 12.01 -6.73
CA ARG A 89 8.23 11.76 -7.41
C ARG A 89 8.29 10.50 -8.27
N ILE A 90 7.24 9.70 -8.19
CA ILE A 90 7.04 8.52 -9.03
C ILE A 90 5.98 8.78 -10.11
N LEU A 91 6.23 8.30 -11.32
CA LEU A 91 5.25 8.16 -12.39
C LEU A 91 5.23 6.69 -12.83
N ILE A 92 4.05 6.10 -12.92
CA ILE A 92 3.83 4.73 -13.39
C ILE A 92 2.97 4.81 -14.65
N LYS A 93 3.36 4.12 -15.73
CA LYS A 93 2.55 3.93 -16.94
C LYS A 93 2.71 2.50 -17.46
N ARG A 94 1.97 1.57 -16.87
CA ARG A 94 2.05 0.16 -17.24
C ARG A 94 1.56 -0.09 -18.69
N PRO A 95 2.09 -1.12 -19.36
CA PRO A 95 3.14 -2.03 -18.89
C PRO A 95 4.55 -1.44 -18.94
N GLY A 96 5.43 -1.96 -18.08
CA GLY A 96 6.89 -1.83 -18.12
C GLY A 96 7.46 -0.44 -17.83
N ARG A 97 6.66 0.63 -17.88
CA ARG A 97 7.19 1.99 -17.67
C ARG A 97 6.95 2.51 -16.27
N VAL A 98 8.03 3.01 -15.69
CA VAL A 98 8.06 3.72 -14.42
C VAL A 98 9.13 4.81 -14.49
N ARG A 99 8.99 5.87 -13.71
CA ARG A 99 9.97 6.94 -13.58
C ARG A 99 10.02 7.37 -12.12
N PHE A 100 11.21 7.36 -11.55
CA PHE A 100 11.53 7.94 -10.24
C PHE A 100 12.41 9.16 -10.50
N GLU A 101 11.92 10.33 -10.11
CA GLU A 101 12.67 11.58 -10.10
C GLU A 101 13.02 11.88 -8.65
N TYR A 102 14.30 11.77 -8.30
CA TYR A 102 14.77 12.03 -6.94
C TYR A 102 14.90 13.53 -6.71
N ASP A 103 14.55 13.99 -5.52
CA ASP A 103 14.66 15.39 -5.14
C ASP A 103 16.14 15.82 -4.98
N PRO A 104 16.44 17.13 -5.03
CA PRO A 104 17.74 17.64 -4.63
C PRO A 104 18.10 17.23 -3.19
N PRO A 105 19.40 16.98 -2.91
CA PRO A 105 20.54 17.21 -3.79
C PRO A 105 20.87 16.03 -4.72
N GLU A 106 20.14 14.91 -4.68
CA GLU A 106 20.46 13.72 -5.48
C GLU A 106 20.18 13.93 -6.96
N GLU A 107 18.99 14.44 -7.31
CA GLU A 107 18.56 14.69 -8.70
C GLU A 107 18.70 13.49 -9.66
N THR A 108 18.95 12.29 -9.11
CA THR A 108 19.01 11.03 -9.86
C THR A 108 17.69 10.76 -10.56
N LEU A 109 17.78 10.19 -11.75
CA LEU A 109 16.64 9.71 -12.52
C LEU A 109 16.77 8.21 -12.75
N VAL A 110 15.80 7.46 -12.21
CA VAL A 110 15.62 6.04 -12.55
C VAL A 110 14.38 5.92 -13.43
N VAL A 111 14.53 5.47 -14.68
CA VAL A 111 13.41 5.39 -15.61
C VAL A 111 13.42 4.09 -16.39
N SER A 112 12.26 3.45 -16.49
CA SER A 112 12.07 2.31 -17.38
C SER A 112 11.19 2.67 -18.57
N ASN A 113 11.63 2.28 -19.76
CA ASN A 113 10.93 2.53 -21.02
C ASN A 113 10.01 1.37 -21.45
N GLY A 114 9.97 0.27 -20.69
CA GLY A 114 9.21 -0.92 -21.03
C GLY A 114 10.05 -2.19 -20.98
N ASP A 115 11.30 -2.10 -21.44
CA ASP A 115 12.22 -3.23 -21.58
C ASP A 115 13.54 -3.02 -20.84
N THR A 116 13.94 -1.77 -20.67
CA THR A 116 15.21 -1.35 -20.04
C THR A 116 14.92 -0.45 -18.86
N VAL A 117 15.71 -0.56 -17.79
CA VAL A 117 15.83 0.40 -16.68
C VAL A 117 17.09 1.20 -16.90
N GLY A 118 16.96 2.52 -16.98
CA GLY A 118 18.05 3.47 -17.04
C GLY A 118 18.23 4.19 -15.72
N ILE A 119 19.46 4.36 -15.27
CA ILE A 119 19.84 5.16 -14.11
C ILE A 119 20.73 6.30 -14.62
N VAL A 120 20.31 7.53 -14.37
CA VAL A 120 21.04 8.75 -14.71
C VAL A 120 21.31 9.49 -13.41
N ASP A 121 22.55 9.42 -12.96
CA ASP A 121 23.02 10.12 -11.78
C ASP A 121 23.86 11.34 -12.24
N PRO A 122 23.40 12.58 -12.04
CA PRO A 122 24.12 13.77 -12.47
C PRO A 122 25.45 13.99 -11.72
N LYS A 123 25.66 13.34 -10.57
CA LYS A 123 26.90 13.37 -9.80
C LYS A 123 27.91 12.33 -10.28
N SER A 124 27.48 11.36 -11.07
CA SER A 124 28.32 10.30 -11.61
C SER A 124 29.05 10.74 -12.88
N ASN A 125 30.32 10.35 -12.99
CA ASN A 125 31.08 10.45 -14.25
C ASN A 125 30.79 9.31 -15.21
N GLN A 126 30.06 8.29 -14.75
CA GLN A 126 29.54 7.23 -15.60
C GLN A 126 28.21 7.76 -16.13
N GLY A 127 28.11 7.93 -17.46
CA GLY A 127 26.84 8.32 -18.09
C GLY A 127 25.72 7.31 -17.79
N THR A 128 24.63 7.37 -18.53
CA THR A 128 23.46 6.51 -18.30
C THR A 128 23.84 5.02 -18.18
N GLN A 129 23.55 4.45 -17.01
CA GLN A 129 23.63 3.01 -16.77
C GLN A 129 22.32 2.36 -17.19
N ALA A 130 22.39 1.19 -17.84
CA ALA A 130 21.23 0.55 -18.43
C ALA A 130 21.21 -0.95 -18.15
N TYR A 131 20.06 -1.45 -17.69
CA TYR A 131 19.85 -2.86 -17.33
C TYR A 131 18.52 -3.37 -17.91
N PRO A 132 18.40 -4.65 -18.30
CA PRO A 132 17.11 -5.18 -18.75
C PRO A 132 16.09 -5.24 -17.61
N LEU A 133 14.89 -4.67 -17.80
CA LEU A 133 13.83 -4.65 -16.79
C LEU A 133 13.43 -6.07 -16.35
N HIS A 134 13.37 -7.02 -17.30
CA HIS A 134 12.99 -8.40 -17.03
C HIS A 134 13.95 -9.14 -16.08
N ARG A 135 15.15 -8.60 -15.83
CA ARG A 135 16.11 -9.13 -14.85
C ARG A 135 16.02 -8.46 -13.48
N THR A 136 14.90 -7.81 -13.19
CA THR A 136 14.67 -7.11 -11.93
C THR A 136 13.35 -7.58 -11.31
N PRO A 137 13.24 -7.66 -9.97
CA PRO A 137 11.96 -7.94 -9.31
C PRO A 137 10.87 -6.91 -9.61
N LEU A 138 11.27 -5.69 -10.00
CA LEU A 138 10.37 -4.60 -10.37
C LEU A 138 9.50 -4.95 -11.60
N SER A 139 9.98 -5.84 -12.47
CA SER A 139 9.22 -6.34 -13.63
C SER A 139 7.85 -6.92 -13.24
N ILE A 140 7.74 -7.54 -12.05
CA ILE A 140 6.52 -8.20 -11.58
C ILE A 140 5.37 -7.18 -11.47
N ILE A 141 5.59 -6.04 -10.80
CA ILE A 141 4.53 -5.04 -10.63
C ILE A 141 4.27 -4.23 -11.90
N LEU A 142 5.24 -4.15 -12.81
CA LEU A 142 5.11 -3.43 -14.08
C LEU A 142 4.58 -4.30 -15.22
N ALA A 143 4.43 -5.61 -15.02
CA ALA A 143 3.92 -6.54 -16.02
C ALA A 143 2.57 -6.10 -16.58
N ARG A 144 2.29 -6.42 -17.84
CA ARG A 144 1.00 -6.11 -18.49
C ARG A 144 -0.18 -6.73 -17.77
N ASN A 145 -0.01 -7.96 -17.30
CA ASN A 145 -0.97 -8.69 -16.50
C ASN A 145 -0.24 -9.29 -15.31
N VAL A 146 -0.58 -8.81 -14.12
CA VAL A 146 -0.07 -9.34 -12.85
C VAL A 146 -1.00 -10.46 -12.41
N ASP A 147 -0.41 -11.62 -12.16
CA ASP A 147 -1.11 -12.77 -11.58
C ASP A 147 -0.29 -13.34 -10.41
N LEU A 148 -0.63 -12.91 -9.20
CA LEU A 148 -0.02 -13.39 -7.97
C LEU A 148 -0.48 -14.80 -7.59
N THR A 149 -1.48 -15.38 -8.27
CA THR A 149 -1.95 -16.75 -8.02
C THR A 149 -1.14 -17.81 -8.78
N ARG A 150 -0.32 -17.37 -9.75
CA ARG A 150 0.55 -18.25 -10.53
C ARG A 150 1.44 -19.09 -9.62
N ALA A 151 1.59 -20.37 -9.96
CA ALA A 151 2.44 -21.29 -9.21
C ALA A 151 3.86 -20.74 -9.04
N ARG A 152 4.39 -20.81 -7.80
CA ARG A 152 5.72 -20.33 -7.39
C ARG A 152 5.94 -18.80 -7.51
N MET A 153 4.92 -18.01 -7.84
CA MET A 153 5.01 -16.54 -7.87
C MET A 153 5.12 -15.95 -6.46
N VAL A 154 4.30 -16.41 -5.53
CA VAL A 154 4.25 -15.90 -4.16
C VAL A 154 4.94 -16.86 -3.21
N THR A 155 5.94 -16.36 -2.48
CA THR A 155 6.70 -17.10 -1.46
C THR A 155 6.41 -16.62 -0.04
N GLY A 156 5.62 -15.56 0.12
CA GLY A 156 5.11 -15.11 1.40
C GLY A 156 3.81 -14.34 1.24
N HIS A 157 2.85 -14.59 2.10
CA HIS A 157 1.59 -13.86 2.13
C HIS A 157 1.08 -13.81 3.57
N SER A 158 1.04 -12.63 4.18
CA SER A 158 0.70 -12.44 5.59
C SER A 158 -0.14 -11.17 5.79
N SER A 159 -0.75 -11.03 6.95
CA SER A 159 -1.43 -9.81 7.38
C SER A 159 -1.23 -9.61 8.88
N ASP A 160 -1.12 -8.36 9.30
CA ASP A 160 -1.07 -7.94 10.71
C ASP A 160 -2.41 -7.38 11.20
N GLY A 161 -3.49 -7.55 10.42
CA GLY A 161 -4.81 -6.98 10.70
C GLY A 161 -4.98 -5.51 10.33
N LYS A 162 -3.94 -4.84 9.81
CA LYS A 162 -4.01 -3.49 9.23
C LYS A 162 -3.56 -3.46 7.78
N THR A 163 -2.53 -4.24 7.47
CA THR A 163 -1.93 -4.37 6.15
C THR A 163 -1.89 -5.83 5.72
N THR A 164 -1.79 -6.05 4.42
CA THR A 164 -1.48 -7.36 3.82
C THR A 164 -0.15 -7.24 3.09
N THR A 165 0.80 -8.13 3.41
CA THR A 165 2.12 -8.19 2.79
C THR A 165 2.22 -9.42 1.89
N VAL A 166 2.67 -9.23 0.65
CA VAL A 166 2.95 -10.31 -0.30
C VAL A 166 4.39 -10.23 -0.75
N ARG A 167 5.14 -11.32 -0.58
CA ARG A 167 6.47 -11.50 -1.16
C ARG A 167 6.33 -12.32 -2.43
N ALA A 168 6.72 -11.72 -3.56
CA ALA A 168 6.62 -12.30 -4.88
C ALA A 168 7.99 -12.35 -5.58
N GLN A 169 8.17 -13.29 -6.48
CA GLN A 169 9.40 -13.48 -7.26
C GLN A 169 9.05 -14.01 -8.66
N ASP A 170 9.97 -13.90 -9.61
CA ASP A 170 9.81 -14.56 -10.90
C ASP A 170 9.86 -16.10 -10.69
N PRO A 171 8.81 -16.86 -11.06
CA PRO A 171 8.80 -18.32 -10.95
C PRO A 171 9.88 -19.02 -11.79
N GLU A 172 10.28 -18.39 -12.89
CA GLU A 172 11.27 -18.92 -13.84
C GLU A 172 12.69 -18.48 -13.45
N HIS A 173 12.82 -17.29 -12.87
CA HIS A 173 14.10 -16.69 -12.48
C HIS A 173 14.12 -16.17 -11.03
N PRO A 174 13.96 -17.06 -10.02
CA PRO A 174 14.00 -16.66 -8.62
C PRO A 174 15.34 -16.05 -8.19
N GLU A 175 16.43 -16.31 -8.94
CA GLU A 175 17.75 -15.74 -8.72
C GLU A 175 17.81 -14.23 -8.91
N TYR A 176 16.87 -13.62 -9.64
CA TYR A 176 16.79 -12.16 -9.78
C TYR A 176 16.31 -11.44 -8.51
N GLY A 177 15.98 -12.21 -7.47
CA GLY A 177 15.53 -11.69 -6.19
C GLY A 177 14.01 -11.69 -6.06
N ASN A 178 13.50 -10.85 -5.17
CA ASN A 178 12.07 -10.80 -4.84
C ASN A 178 11.60 -9.38 -4.50
N ILE A 179 10.29 -9.19 -4.59
CA ILE A 179 9.62 -7.95 -4.19
C ILE A 179 8.58 -8.24 -3.12
N GLU A 180 8.67 -7.55 -1.99
CA GLU A 180 7.64 -7.51 -0.96
C GLU A 180 6.73 -6.32 -1.23
N LEU A 181 5.42 -6.53 -1.21
CA LEU A 181 4.39 -5.54 -1.50
C LEU A 181 3.46 -5.42 -0.30
N VAL A 182 3.31 -4.21 0.22
CA VAL A 182 2.48 -3.93 1.40
C VAL A 182 1.25 -3.14 0.98
N PHE A 183 0.08 -3.68 1.29
CA PHE A 183 -1.20 -3.10 0.94
C PHE A 183 -2.03 -2.78 2.17
N THR A 184 -2.76 -1.67 2.13
CA THR A 184 -3.91 -1.42 3.01
C THR A 184 -5.19 -1.87 2.30
N GLY A 185 -6.22 -2.24 3.07
CA GLY A 185 -7.56 -2.52 2.57
C GLY A 185 -8.52 -1.33 2.75
N ASN A 186 -9.69 -1.41 2.10
CA ASN A 186 -10.82 -0.47 2.24
C ASN A 186 -10.49 1.04 2.00
N PRO A 187 -10.11 1.45 0.77
CA PRO A 187 -9.93 0.62 -0.43
C PRO A 187 -8.53 -0.02 -0.51
N ILE A 188 -8.36 -1.01 -1.40
CA ILE A 188 -7.05 -1.60 -1.63
C ILE A 188 -6.10 -0.53 -2.18
N GLN A 189 -4.96 -0.35 -1.52
CA GLN A 189 -3.91 0.57 -1.95
C GLN A 189 -2.54 -0.04 -1.67
N LEU A 190 -1.62 0.05 -2.63
CA LEU A 190 -0.21 -0.25 -2.43
C LEU A 190 0.45 0.93 -1.71
N ARG A 191 1.03 0.64 -0.54
CA ARG A 191 1.62 1.65 0.34
C ARG A 191 3.13 1.60 0.37
N GLN A 192 3.70 0.44 0.13
CA GLN A 192 5.14 0.23 0.16
C GLN A 192 5.50 -0.98 -0.70
N TRP A 193 6.70 -0.95 -1.28
CA TRP A 193 7.38 -2.17 -1.69
C TRP A 193 8.80 -2.22 -1.19
N VAL A 194 9.35 -3.44 -1.10
CA VAL A 194 10.75 -3.69 -0.81
C VAL A 194 11.30 -4.59 -1.90
N VAL A 195 12.35 -4.14 -2.57
CA VAL A 195 13.08 -4.93 -3.55
C VAL A 195 14.29 -5.51 -2.85
N ASN A 196 14.46 -6.84 -2.96
CA ASN A 196 15.71 -7.52 -2.65
C ASN A 196 16.23 -8.06 -3.99
N ASP A 197 17.39 -7.60 -4.45
CA ASP A 197 17.97 -8.01 -5.75
C ASP A 197 18.91 -9.23 -5.65
N ASP A 198 19.51 -9.60 -6.77
CA ASP A 198 20.43 -10.75 -6.89
C ASP A 198 21.81 -10.47 -6.27
N ALA A 199 22.18 -9.19 -6.10
CA ALA A 199 23.40 -8.76 -5.43
C ALA A 199 23.27 -8.72 -3.90
N GLY A 200 22.05 -8.90 -3.37
CA GLY A 200 21.76 -8.88 -1.94
C GLY A 200 21.43 -7.49 -1.39
N SER A 201 21.29 -6.48 -2.25
CA SER A 201 20.84 -5.15 -1.84
C SER A 201 19.35 -5.15 -1.54
N ARG A 202 18.97 -4.35 -0.54
CA ARG A 202 17.59 -4.19 -0.08
C ARG A 202 17.17 -2.72 -0.17
N THR A 203 16.21 -2.44 -1.02
CA THR A 203 15.68 -1.08 -1.20
C THR A 203 14.21 -1.06 -0.82
N THR A 204 13.85 -0.24 0.15
CA THR A 204 12.46 0.02 0.54
C THR A 204 11.97 1.28 -0.13
N VAL A 205 10.77 1.27 -0.71
CA VAL A 205 10.08 2.45 -1.23
C VAL A 205 8.72 2.55 -0.57
N VAL A 206 8.52 3.60 0.21
CA VAL A 206 7.24 4.00 0.77
C VAL A 206 6.56 4.94 -0.22
N LEU A 207 5.31 4.66 -0.56
CA LEU A 207 4.52 5.44 -1.50
C LEU A 207 3.58 6.37 -0.75
N GLY A 208 3.60 7.65 -1.14
CA GLY A 208 2.57 8.60 -0.78
C GLY A 208 1.24 8.29 -1.50
N ASP A 209 0.30 9.22 -1.42
CA ASP A 209 -0.99 9.06 -2.07
C ASP A 209 -0.84 9.06 -3.60
N LEU A 210 -1.23 7.95 -4.24
CA LEU A 210 -1.16 7.79 -5.68
C LEU A 210 -2.41 8.33 -6.36
N ARG A 211 -2.22 9.27 -7.29
CA ARG A 211 -3.26 9.75 -8.20
C ARG A 211 -3.26 8.92 -9.47
N THR A 212 -4.36 8.25 -9.76
CA THR A 212 -4.48 7.29 -10.88
C THR A 212 -5.38 7.82 -12.01
N GLY A 213 -5.39 7.13 -13.15
CA GLY A 213 -6.30 7.43 -14.26
C GLY A 213 -5.91 8.66 -15.10
N MET A 214 -4.78 9.30 -14.78
CA MET A 214 -4.31 10.49 -15.48
C MET A 214 -3.58 10.12 -16.78
N ARG A 215 -3.63 10.99 -17.78
CA ARG A 215 -2.85 10.83 -19.01
C ARG A 215 -1.39 11.23 -18.76
N ILE A 216 -0.46 10.30 -18.96
CA ILE A 216 0.98 10.55 -18.88
C ILE A 216 1.57 10.37 -20.29
N LYS A 217 2.29 11.39 -20.78
CA LYS A 217 2.95 11.37 -22.09
C LYS A 217 4.10 10.35 -22.10
N ASP A 218 4.33 9.72 -23.25
CA ASP A 218 5.37 8.69 -23.40
C ASP A 218 6.79 9.25 -23.32
N ASP A 219 6.99 10.52 -23.68
CA ASP A 219 8.26 11.25 -23.56
C ASP A 219 8.83 11.26 -22.13
N ARG A 220 7.97 11.13 -21.10
CA ARG A 220 8.37 11.03 -19.69
C ARG A 220 9.20 9.78 -19.41
N PHE A 221 9.07 8.74 -20.23
CA PHE A 221 9.74 7.44 -20.04
C PHE A 221 10.90 7.22 -21.00
N VAL A 222 11.33 8.25 -21.73
CA VAL A 222 12.58 8.22 -22.49
C VAL A 222 13.73 8.23 -21.50
N ILE A 223 14.67 7.30 -21.69
CA ILE A 223 15.91 7.24 -20.90
C ILE A 223 16.92 8.21 -21.53
N PRO A 224 17.31 9.30 -20.86
CA PRO A 224 18.35 10.19 -21.38
C PRO A 224 19.66 9.44 -21.59
N GLY A 225 20.45 9.82 -22.60
CA GLY A 225 21.77 9.23 -22.86
C GLY A 225 21.78 7.81 -23.44
N LEU A 226 20.65 7.10 -23.44
CA LEU A 226 20.47 5.89 -24.22
C LEU A 226 19.97 6.26 -25.61
N ASN A 227 20.86 6.20 -26.60
CA ASN A 227 20.55 6.49 -28.00
C ASN A 227 19.34 5.67 -28.48
N THR A 228 18.18 6.30 -28.60
CA THR A 228 17.19 5.87 -29.59
C THR A 228 17.79 6.20 -30.94
N ALA A 229 18.52 5.23 -31.50
CA ALA A 229 19.08 5.21 -32.86
C ALA A 229 19.18 6.59 -33.52
N ARG A 230 20.39 7.16 -33.59
CA ARG A 230 20.71 8.06 -34.71
C ARG A 230 20.34 7.27 -35.97
N PRO A 231 19.35 7.69 -36.78
CA PRO A 231 19.18 7.09 -38.10
C PRO A 231 20.52 7.26 -38.77
N ILE A 232 21.17 6.14 -39.13
CA ILE A 232 22.30 6.20 -40.03
C ILE A 232 21.66 6.66 -41.34
N ASP A 233 21.82 7.96 -41.65
CA ASP A 233 21.51 8.47 -42.97
C ASP A 233 22.33 7.68 -43.99
N ARG A 234 21.73 7.50 -45.16
CA ARG A 234 21.90 6.44 -46.16
C ARG A 234 23.33 6.20 -46.63
#